data_AF-A0AAV4F9E8-F1
#
_entry.id   AF-A0AAV4F9E8-F1
#
_cell.length_a   1.000
_cell.length_b   1.000
_cell.length_c   1.000
_cell.angle_alpha   90.00
_cell.angle_beta   90.00
_cell.angle_gamma   90.00
#
_symmetry.space_group_name_H-M   'P 1'
#
loop_
_entity.id
_entity.type
_entity.pdbx_description
1 polymer ?
#
loop_
_entity_poly.entity_id
_entity_poly.type
_entity_poly.pdbx_seq_one_letter_code
_entity_poly.pdbx_strand_id
1 'polypeptide(L)'
;MVEHMKGCDAVVSAIGGKNGTFTPCTIYTATGAAIVKAMREAGVKRLIVCTAWATKDHAELPLLWRWIFRYTFIRNILRDMGEFEDYLALDCQDLNITVVRPGVLSNGPATGKQPETAIGKYSVGGAWWLGGMICRADVAAFMLDCLDKTDYDNKTVAII
;
A
#
# COMPACT_ATOMS: atom_id res chain seq x y z
N MET A 1 9.75 -17.77 7.50
CA MET A 1 9.94 -16.46 6.82
C MET A 1 11.38 -15.97 6.92
N VAL A 2 12.00 -16.00 8.11
CA VAL A 2 13.39 -15.52 8.32
C VAL A 2 14.40 -16.13 7.33
N GLU A 3 14.40 -17.45 7.15
CA GLU A 3 15.33 -18.12 6.21
C GLU A 3 15.23 -17.61 4.78
N HIS A 4 14.04 -17.17 4.34
CA HIS A 4 13.83 -16.63 2.99
C HIS A 4 14.24 -15.16 2.85
N MET A 5 14.55 -14.48 3.96
CA MET A 5 14.98 -13.08 3.98
C MET A 5 16.49 -12.94 4.22
N LYS A 6 17.18 -14.02 4.59
CA LYS A 6 18.63 -14.00 4.77
C LYS A 6 19.32 -13.69 3.45
N GLY A 7 20.15 -12.65 3.46
CA GLY A 7 20.89 -12.20 2.27
C GLY A 7 20.06 -11.38 1.28
N CYS A 8 18.82 -11.04 1.60
CA CYS A 8 18.02 -10.12 0.80
C CYS A 8 18.30 -8.66 1.19
N ASP A 9 18.39 -7.77 0.21
CA ASP A 9 18.58 -6.33 0.45
C ASP A 9 17.26 -5.63 0.81
N ALA A 10 16.13 -6.14 0.30
CA ALA A 10 14.81 -5.56 0.49
C ALA A 10 13.70 -6.61 0.48
N VAL A 11 12.55 -6.26 1.07
CA VAL A 11 11.30 -7.04 0.99
C VAL A 11 10.23 -6.21 0.29
N VAL A 12 9.55 -6.83 -0.67
CA VAL A 12 8.40 -6.25 -1.37
C VAL A 12 7.14 -7.04 -1.01
N SER A 13 6.11 -6.37 -0.52
CA SER A 13 4.81 -6.96 -0.19
C SER A 13 3.72 -6.38 -1.07
N ALA A 14 3.16 -7.22 -1.94
CA ALA A 14 1.97 -6.94 -2.74
C ALA A 14 0.79 -7.82 -2.29
N ILE A 15 0.69 -8.09 -0.98
CA ILE A 15 -0.34 -8.98 -0.45
C ILE A 15 -1.73 -8.41 -0.72
N GLY A 16 -2.63 -9.28 -1.18
CA GLY A 16 -4.03 -8.96 -1.45
C GLY A 16 -4.92 -10.06 -0.90
N GLY A 17 -6.00 -9.67 -0.24
CA GLY A 17 -7.01 -10.60 0.28
C GLY A 17 -8.29 -10.53 -0.54
N LYS A 18 -8.91 -11.69 -0.79
CA LYS A 18 -10.33 -11.77 -1.19
C LYS A 18 -11.14 -12.01 0.08
N ASN A 19 -11.65 -10.94 0.69
CA ASN A 19 -12.48 -11.07 1.89
C ASN A 19 -13.95 -10.80 1.58
N GLY A 20 -14.83 -11.59 2.20
CA GLY A 20 -16.27 -11.34 2.21
C GLY A 20 -16.62 -10.17 3.14
N THR A 21 -17.78 -9.55 2.93
CA THR A 21 -18.31 -8.38 3.68
C THR A 21 -18.26 -8.53 5.20
N PHE A 22 -18.50 -9.76 5.67
CA PHE A 22 -18.85 -10.03 7.06
C PHE A 22 -17.70 -10.61 7.87
N THR A 23 -16.56 -10.90 7.23
CA THR A 23 -15.40 -11.44 7.93
C THR A 23 -14.47 -10.29 8.33
N PRO A 24 -14.01 -10.24 9.59
CA PRO A 24 -12.89 -9.36 9.97
C PRO A 24 -11.70 -9.62 9.04
N CYS A 25 -11.15 -8.55 8.47
CA CYS A 25 -9.93 -8.61 7.68
C CYS A 25 -8.76 -8.27 8.61
N THR A 26 -7.81 -9.17 8.76
CA THR A 26 -6.54 -8.95 9.48
C THR A 26 -5.35 -9.35 8.61
N ILE A 27 -5.54 -9.43 7.30
CA ILE A 27 -4.52 -9.95 6.37
C ILE A 27 -3.34 -8.98 6.33
N TYR A 28 -3.59 -7.67 6.29
CA TYR A 28 -2.54 -6.66 6.23
C TYR A 28 -1.82 -6.52 7.56
N THR A 29 -2.56 -6.36 8.66
CA THR A 29 -1.97 -6.23 10.00
C THR A 29 -1.20 -7.48 10.43
N ALA A 30 -1.79 -8.68 10.31
CA ALA A 30 -1.14 -9.92 10.76
C ALA A 30 0.07 -10.28 9.88
N THR A 31 -0.07 -10.18 8.55
CA THR A 31 1.06 -10.47 7.65
C THR A 31 2.14 -9.40 7.78
N GLY A 32 1.74 -8.13 7.91
CA GLY A 32 2.64 -7.01 8.14
C GLY A 32 3.51 -7.19 9.37
N ALA A 33 2.90 -7.53 10.52
CA ALA A 33 3.62 -7.83 11.75
C ALA A 33 4.59 -9.02 11.58
N ALA A 34 4.16 -10.08 10.88
CA ALA A 34 5.01 -11.24 10.60
C ALA A 34 6.20 -10.90 9.69
N ILE A 35 5.99 -10.09 8.66
CA ILE A 35 7.04 -9.59 7.75
C ILE A 35 8.04 -8.77 8.53
N VAL A 36 7.59 -7.75 9.27
CA VAL A 36 8.47 -6.86 10.04
C VAL A 36 9.29 -7.64 11.06
N LYS A 37 8.68 -8.59 11.77
CA LYS A 37 9.41 -9.46 12.71
C LYS A 37 10.51 -10.26 11.99
N ALA A 38 10.17 -10.89 10.87
CA ALA A 38 11.13 -11.69 10.11
C ALA A 38 12.26 -10.83 9.52
N MET A 39 11.95 -9.62 9.06
CA MET A 39 12.94 -8.66 8.56
C MET A 39 13.92 -8.24 9.65
N ARG A 40 13.43 -7.92 10.86
CA ARG A 40 14.27 -7.58 12.01
C ARG A 40 15.21 -8.72 12.39
N GLU A 41 14.70 -9.95 12.42
CA GLU A 41 15.51 -11.14 12.72
C GLU A 41 16.55 -11.45 11.62
N ALA A 42 16.23 -11.17 10.35
CA ALA A 42 17.14 -11.36 9.22
C ALA A 42 18.09 -10.17 8.97
N GLY A 43 17.89 -9.04 9.65
CA GLY A 43 18.69 -7.81 9.46
C GLY A 43 18.34 -7.00 8.21
N VAL A 44 17.19 -7.27 7.56
CA VAL A 44 16.74 -6.55 6.36
C VAL A 44 16.05 -5.26 6.77
N LYS A 45 16.45 -4.14 6.18
CA LYS A 45 15.94 -2.80 6.57
C LYS A 45 14.96 -2.19 5.57
N ARG A 46 14.97 -2.61 4.30
CA ARG A 46 14.16 -1.99 3.24
C ARG A 46 12.85 -2.75 3.04
N LEU A 47 11.71 -2.06 3.22
CA LEU A 47 10.38 -2.62 3.03
C LEU A 47 9.57 -1.76 2.06
N ILE A 48 9.01 -2.36 1.02
CA ILE A 48 8.06 -1.71 0.10
C ILE A 48 6.73 -2.46 0.19
N VAL A 49 5.65 -1.76 0.54
CA VAL A 49 4.33 -2.36 0.72
C VAL A 49 3.31 -1.71 -0.20
N CYS A 50 2.44 -2.52 -0.78
CA CYS A 50 1.28 -2.07 -1.54
C CYS A 50 0.03 -2.10 -0.65
N THR A 51 -0.60 -0.95 -0.48
CA THR A 51 -1.90 -0.82 0.18
C THR A 51 -2.94 -0.36 -0.85
N ALA A 52 -3.71 0.67 -0.56
CA ALA A 52 -4.68 1.25 -1.49
C ALA A 52 -4.83 2.73 -1.23
N TRP A 53 -5.27 3.47 -2.25
CA TRP A 53 -5.85 4.78 -2.02
C TRP A 53 -7.09 4.66 -1.11
N ALA A 54 -7.34 5.66 -0.26
CA ALA A 54 -8.47 5.70 0.69
C ALA A 54 -8.48 4.68 1.86
N THR A 55 -7.32 4.36 2.44
CA THR A 55 -7.24 3.55 3.69
C THR A 55 -7.92 4.19 4.90
N LYS A 56 -8.00 5.54 4.95
CA LYS A 56 -8.61 6.30 6.04
C LYS A 56 -9.63 7.31 5.53
N ASP A 57 -10.64 7.61 6.34
CA ASP A 57 -11.56 8.71 6.07
C ASP A 57 -10.80 10.03 6.16
N HIS A 58 -10.54 10.66 5.02
CA HIS A 58 -9.79 11.90 4.92
C HIS A 58 -10.59 12.94 4.11
N ALA A 59 -10.44 14.21 4.44
CA ALA A 59 -11.15 15.31 3.77
C ALA A 59 -10.85 15.41 2.26
N GLU A 60 -9.74 14.81 1.82
CA GLU A 60 -9.33 14.72 0.40
C GLU A 60 -10.14 13.69 -0.40
N LEU A 61 -10.92 12.84 0.26
CA LEU A 61 -11.74 11.83 -0.41
C LEU A 61 -13.12 12.38 -0.79
N PRO A 62 -13.66 12.02 -1.98
CA PRO A 62 -15.00 12.42 -2.37
C PRO A 62 -16.05 12.02 -1.33
N LEU A 63 -17.00 12.91 -1.01
CA LEU A 63 -18.08 12.64 -0.06
C LEU A 63 -18.84 11.35 -0.39
N LEU A 64 -19.05 11.05 -1.68
CA LEU A 64 -19.70 9.83 -2.14
C LEU A 64 -18.86 8.57 -1.85
N TRP A 65 -17.52 8.67 -1.91
CA TRP A 65 -16.63 7.57 -1.53
C TRP A 65 -16.76 7.24 -0.05
N ARG A 66 -16.95 8.24 0.83
CA ARG A 66 -17.20 8.00 2.27
C ARG A 66 -18.47 7.18 2.50
N TRP A 67 -19.51 7.41 1.71
CA TRP A 67 -20.73 6.60 1.73
C TRP A 67 -20.46 5.18 1.20
N ILE A 68 -19.83 5.03 0.03
CA ILE A 68 -19.50 3.72 -0.54
C ILE A 68 -18.62 2.92 0.44
N PHE A 69 -17.56 3.51 0.98
CA PHE A 69 -16.70 2.89 2.00
C PHE A 69 -17.49 2.43 3.23
N ARG A 70 -18.44 3.24 3.70
CA ARG A 70 -19.27 2.91 4.87
C ARG A 70 -20.16 1.67 4.62
N TYR A 71 -20.60 1.44 3.39
CA TYR A 71 -21.59 0.41 3.06
C TYR A 71 -21.08 -0.76 2.20
N THR A 72 -19.78 -0.82 1.83
CA THR A 72 -19.25 -1.85 0.91
C THR A 72 -18.43 -2.95 1.57
N PHE A 73 -18.29 -4.06 0.85
CA PHE A 73 -17.48 -5.25 1.16
C PHE A 73 -15.99 -4.92 1.41
N ILE A 74 -15.51 -3.77 0.93
CA ILE A 74 -14.10 -3.36 0.97
C ILE A 74 -13.78 -2.58 2.27
N ARG A 75 -14.78 -2.25 3.10
CA ARG A 75 -14.60 -1.50 4.34
C ARG A 75 -13.60 -2.15 5.31
N ASN A 76 -13.75 -3.46 5.54
CA ASN A 76 -12.91 -4.16 6.52
C ASN A 76 -11.45 -4.25 6.06
N ILE A 77 -11.23 -4.45 4.76
CA ILE A 77 -9.88 -4.55 4.19
C ILE A 77 -9.18 -3.19 4.17
N LEU A 78 -9.88 -2.10 3.86
CA LEU A 78 -9.27 -0.77 3.90
C LEU A 78 -8.99 -0.30 5.33
N ARG A 79 -9.85 -0.64 6.29
CA ARG A 79 -9.57 -0.39 7.72
C ARG A 79 -8.32 -1.14 8.16
N ASP A 80 -8.20 -2.41 7.81
CA ASP A 80 -7.02 -3.23 8.11
C ASP A 80 -5.75 -2.67 7.45
N MET A 81 -5.83 -2.19 6.20
CA MET A 81 -4.73 -1.47 5.57
C MET A 81 -4.37 -0.18 6.33
N GLY A 82 -5.35 0.59 6.81
CA GLY A 82 -5.12 1.80 7.59
C GLY A 82 -4.46 1.53 8.95
N GLU A 83 -4.91 0.49 9.66
CA GLU A 83 -4.28 0.02 10.90
C GLU A 83 -2.86 -0.50 10.66
N PHE A 84 -2.63 -1.18 9.53
CA PHE A 84 -1.30 -1.62 9.12
C PHE A 84 -0.38 -0.43 8.80
N GLU A 85 -0.87 0.60 8.11
CA GLU A 85 -0.10 1.82 7.85
C GLU A 85 0.27 2.54 9.16
N ASP A 86 -0.63 2.58 10.15
CA ASP A 86 -0.35 3.14 11.47
C ASP A 86 0.71 2.33 12.23
N TYR A 87 0.61 1.00 12.21
CA TYR A 87 1.64 0.13 12.77
C TYR A 87 3.01 0.36 12.13
N LEU A 88 3.07 0.51 10.80
CA LEU A 88 4.33 0.81 10.12
C LEU A 88 4.90 2.18 10.50
N ALA A 89 4.04 3.20 10.60
CA ALA A 89 4.47 4.57 10.92
C ALA A 89 4.91 4.73 12.39
N LEU A 90 4.22 4.07 13.32
CA LEU A 90 4.44 4.23 14.76
C LEU A 90 5.48 3.25 15.29
N ASP A 91 5.38 1.97 14.93
CA ASP A 91 6.13 0.88 15.57
C ASP A 91 7.33 0.39 14.75
N CYS A 92 7.48 0.83 13.50
CA CYS A 92 8.50 0.31 12.56
C CYS A 92 9.48 1.37 12.05
N GLN A 93 9.75 2.40 12.87
CA GLN A 93 10.66 3.51 12.54
C GLN A 93 12.13 3.10 12.35
N ASP A 94 12.50 1.88 12.76
CA ASP A 94 13.80 1.25 12.55
C ASP A 94 14.02 0.74 11.11
N LEU A 95 12.94 0.62 10.32
CA LEU A 95 12.97 0.17 8.93
C LEU A 95 12.81 1.33 7.96
N ASN A 96 13.39 1.20 6.78
CA ASN A 96 13.16 2.10 5.66
C ASN A 96 11.94 1.64 4.85
N ILE A 97 10.79 2.27 5.10
CA ILE A 97 9.49 1.81 4.59
C ILE A 97 8.97 2.75 3.50
N THR A 98 8.56 2.18 2.36
CA THR A 98 7.77 2.88 1.35
C THR A 98 6.38 2.27 1.26
N VAL A 99 5.36 3.08 1.52
CA VAL A 99 3.96 2.67 1.39
C VAL A 99 3.42 3.17 0.05
N VAL A 100 3.06 2.27 -0.84
CA VAL A 100 2.49 2.58 -2.16
C VAL A 100 0.97 2.43 -2.10
N ARG A 101 0.25 3.51 -2.35
CA ARG A 101 -1.21 3.61 -2.39
C ARG A 101 -1.69 3.76 -3.83
N PRO A 102 -1.89 2.66 -4.57
CA PRO A 102 -2.40 2.74 -5.93
C PRO A 102 -3.87 3.17 -5.95
N GLY A 103 -4.28 3.82 -7.05
CA GLY A 103 -5.68 4.05 -7.43
C GLY A 103 -6.46 2.76 -7.73
N VAL A 104 -7.53 2.86 -8.52
CA VAL A 104 -8.31 1.68 -8.96
C VAL A 104 -7.49 0.83 -9.93
N LEU A 105 -7.26 -0.43 -9.54
CA LEU A 105 -6.43 -1.36 -10.31
C LEU A 105 -7.16 -1.91 -11.54
N SER A 106 -6.56 -1.72 -12.72
CA SER A 106 -6.98 -2.28 -14.00
C SER A 106 -6.08 -3.46 -14.45
N ASN A 107 -6.64 -4.35 -15.27
CA ASN A 107 -5.92 -5.45 -15.94
C ASN A 107 -5.47 -5.10 -17.36
N GLY A 108 -5.44 -3.82 -17.71
CA GLY A 108 -4.95 -3.36 -19.00
C GLY A 108 -3.46 -3.64 -19.22
N PRO A 109 -2.97 -3.54 -20.47
CA PRO A 109 -1.55 -3.58 -20.76
C PRO A 109 -0.81 -2.45 -20.01
N ALA A 110 0.47 -2.68 -19.70
CA ALA A 110 1.33 -1.66 -19.13
C ALA A 110 1.34 -0.43 -20.02
N THR A 111 1.08 0.75 -19.45
CA THR A 111 1.14 2.00 -20.21
C THR A 111 2.59 2.43 -20.46
N GLY A 112 3.54 1.92 -19.68
CA GLY A 112 4.96 2.22 -19.80
C GLY A 112 5.32 3.66 -19.43
N LYS A 113 4.36 4.39 -18.85
CA LYS A 113 4.56 5.75 -18.34
C LYS A 113 4.77 5.69 -16.83
N GLN A 114 5.60 6.60 -16.33
CA GLN A 114 5.73 6.80 -14.88
C GLN A 114 4.38 7.30 -14.34
N PRO A 115 3.81 6.65 -13.32
CA PRO A 115 2.54 7.06 -12.75
C PRO A 115 2.66 8.44 -12.11
N GLU A 116 1.55 9.16 -12.05
CA GLU A 116 1.52 10.41 -11.31
C GLU A 116 1.63 10.09 -9.81
N THR A 117 2.52 10.79 -9.09
CA THR A 117 2.78 10.50 -7.68
C THR A 117 2.41 11.67 -6.77
N ALA A 118 1.85 11.36 -5.60
CA ALA A 118 1.63 12.34 -4.54
C ALA A 118 2.08 11.79 -3.18
N ILE A 119 3.08 12.43 -2.58
CA ILE A 119 3.64 12.05 -1.27
C ILE A 119 2.70 12.53 -0.16
N GLY A 120 2.42 11.65 0.81
CA GLY A 120 1.61 11.93 1.99
C GLY A 120 0.11 12.03 1.74
N LYS A 121 -0.34 11.88 0.49
CA LYS A 121 -1.75 12.04 0.10
C LYS A 121 -2.49 10.71 0.06
N TYR A 122 -3.82 10.80 0.10
CA TYR A 122 -4.72 9.65 -0.06
C TYR A 122 -5.24 9.47 -1.48
N SER A 123 -5.02 10.46 -2.35
CA SER A 123 -5.35 10.42 -3.78
C SER A 123 -4.39 11.28 -4.59
N VAL A 124 -4.21 10.93 -5.86
CA VAL A 124 -3.56 11.76 -6.88
C VAL A 124 -4.65 12.30 -7.80
N GLY A 125 -4.58 13.58 -8.17
CA GLY A 125 -5.57 14.21 -9.06
C GLY A 125 -6.94 14.40 -8.41
N GLY A 126 -7.19 15.57 -7.83
CA GLY A 126 -8.38 15.91 -7.04
C GLY A 126 -9.75 15.94 -7.76
N ALA A 127 -9.97 15.14 -8.81
CA ALA A 127 -11.18 15.22 -9.63
C ALA A 127 -11.74 13.89 -10.18
N TRP A 128 -11.03 12.76 -10.10
CA TRP A 128 -11.62 11.48 -10.49
C TRP A 128 -12.32 10.85 -9.29
N TRP A 129 -13.64 10.69 -9.38
CA TRP A 129 -14.53 10.22 -8.32
C TRP A 129 -14.16 8.84 -7.71
N LEU A 130 -13.21 8.14 -8.33
CA LEU A 130 -12.65 6.84 -7.91
C LEU A 130 -11.11 6.85 -7.83
N GLY A 131 -10.46 7.99 -7.59
CA GLY A 131 -9.04 8.02 -7.23
C GLY A 131 -8.06 7.63 -8.34
N GLY A 132 -8.44 7.84 -9.60
CA GLY A 132 -7.64 7.48 -10.79
C GLY A 132 -7.58 5.96 -11.03
N MET A 133 -7.33 5.57 -12.28
CA MET A 133 -7.16 4.16 -12.64
C MET A 133 -5.71 3.91 -13.03
N ILE A 134 -5.11 2.87 -12.47
CA ILE A 134 -3.74 2.45 -12.78
C ILE A 134 -3.69 0.96 -13.14
N CYS A 135 -2.88 0.59 -14.12
CA CYS A 135 -2.70 -0.81 -14.49
C CYS A 135 -1.82 -1.52 -13.45
N ARG A 136 -2.15 -2.78 -13.12
CA ARG A 136 -1.34 -3.58 -12.18
C ARG A 136 0.13 -3.69 -12.59
N ALA A 137 0.40 -3.72 -13.89
CA ALA A 137 1.76 -3.76 -14.43
C ALA A 137 2.55 -2.46 -14.12
N ASP A 138 1.89 -1.31 -14.21
CA ASP A 138 2.52 -0.01 -13.92
C ASP A 138 2.76 0.16 -12.41
N VAL A 139 1.86 -0.36 -11.56
CA VAL A 139 2.08 -0.44 -10.10
C VAL A 139 3.31 -1.31 -9.78
N ALA A 140 3.43 -2.47 -10.41
CA ALA A 140 4.57 -3.36 -10.20
C ALA A 140 5.88 -2.70 -10.66
N ALA A 141 5.88 -2.04 -11.82
CA ALA A 141 7.03 -1.28 -12.30
C ALA A 141 7.43 -0.17 -11.31
N PHE A 142 6.46 0.58 -10.80
CA PHE A 142 6.71 1.63 -9.80
C PHE A 142 7.29 1.09 -8.49
N MET A 143 6.76 -0.03 -7.99
CA MET A 143 7.28 -0.67 -6.78
C MET A 143 8.71 -1.15 -6.95
N LEU A 144 9.08 -1.63 -8.14
CA LEU A 144 10.46 -2.02 -8.46
C LEU A 144 11.37 -0.80 -8.57
N ASP A 145 10.91 0.28 -9.22
CA ASP A 145 11.64 1.55 -9.28
C ASP A 145 11.97 2.11 -7.87
N CYS A 146 11.10 1.88 -6.89
CA CYS A 146 11.32 2.27 -5.49
C CYS A 146 12.43 1.47 -4.78
N LEU A 147 12.89 0.35 -5.35
CA LEU A 147 14.05 -0.38 -4.83
C LEU A 147 15.36 0.34 -5.20
N ASP A 148 15.41 0.93 -6.39
CA ASP A 148 16.61 1.59 -6.91
C ASP A 148 16.68 3.07 -6.49
N LYS A 149 15.53 3.70 -6.25
CA LYS A 149 15.42 5.14 -5.91
C LYS A 149 15.12 5.33 -4.42
N THR A 150 15.80 6.28 -3.80
CA THR A 150 15.60 6.67 -2.39
C THR A 150 14.58 7.80 -2.21
N ASP A 151 14.00 8.30 -3.30
CA ASP A 151 13.07 9.44 -3.31
C ASP A 151 11.82 9.20 -2.43
N TYR A 152 11.46 7.93 -2.24
CA TYR A 152 10.25 7.49 -1.53
C TYR A 152 10.54 6.79 -0.19
N ASP A 153 11.76 6.90 0.31
CA ASP A 153 12.16 6.34 1.60
C ASP A 153 11.38 6.98 2.76
N ASN A 154 10.86 6.16 3.66
CA ASN A 154 10.02 6.55 4.80
C ASN A 154 8.82 7.42 4.42
N LYS A 155 8.27 7.21 3.21
CA LYS A 155 7.16 7.98 2.67
C LYS A 155 6.01 7.07 2.26
N THR A 156 4.82 7.65 2.39
CA THR A 156 3.61 7.10 1.78
C THR A 156 3.34 7.84 0.49
N VAL A 157 3.09 7.11 -0.60
CA VAL A 157 3.00 7.67 -1.95
C VAL A 157 1.73 7.14 -2.60
N ALA A 158 0.82 8.04 -2.96
CA ALA A 158 -0.30 7.71 -3.82
C ALA A 158 0.14 7.70 -5.28
N ILE A 159 -0.35 6.74 -6.07
CA ILE A 159 -0.02 6.59 -7.50
C ILE A 159 -1.26 6.36 -8.36
N ILE A 160 -1.32 6.99 -9.54
CA ILE A 160 -2.35 6.78 -10.58
C ILE A 160 -1.74 6.69 -11.97
#